data_AF-A0A3A4RPA6-F1
#
_entry.id   AF-A0A3A4RPA6-F1
#
_cell.length_a   1.000
_cell.length_b   1.000
_cell.length_c   1.000
_cell.angle_alpha   90.00
_cell.angle_beta   90.00
_cell.angle_gamma   90.00
#
_symmetry.space_group_name_H-M   'P 1'
#
loop_
_entity.id
_entity.type
_entity.pdbx_description
1 polymer ?
#
loop_
_entity_poly.entity_id
_entity_poly.type
_entity_poly.pdbx_seq_one_letter_code
_entity_poly.pdbx_strand_id
1 'polypeptide(L)'
;MRLIKARAQNYRSIEHSGEFEISDLTCLVGKNEAGKTALLNALRGFRPSDDFEFEKTKDDPRRFLNRYYERHRSRSSEVITTWWHLTKEEPPNCGACQYSRLPKTCGPLEGKS
;
A
#
# COMPACT_ATOMS: atom_id res chain seq x y z
N MET A 1 -12.33 2.65 -11.95
CA MET A 1 -12.11 2.10 -10.59
C MET A 1 -11.92 3.23 -9.59
N ARG A 2 -12.30 3.06 -8.31
CA ARG A 2 -12.12 4.07 -7.24
C ARG A 2 -11.42 3.46 -6.03
N LEU A 3 -10.36 4.11 -5.53
CA LEU A 3 -9.70 3.72 -4.28
C LEU A 3 -10.60 4.09 -3.09
N ILE A 4 -10.92 3.11 -2.23
CA ILE A 4 -11.85 3.32 -1.11
C ILE A 4 -11.19 3.18 0.26
N LYS A 5 -10.07 2.46 0.33
CA LYS A 5 -9.36 2.18 1.58
C LYS A 5 -7.90 1.88 1.29
N ALA A 6 -7.02 2.22 2.22
CA ALA A 6 -5.63 1.82 2.18
C ALA A 6 -5.09 1.48 3.58
N ARG A 7 -3.98 0.76 3.58
CA ARG A 7 -3.19 0.42 4.77
C ARG A 7 -1.72 0.44 4.40
N ALA A 8 -0.90 1.15 5.15
CA ALA A 8 0.55 1.13 5.03
C ALA A 8 1.19 0.48 6.26
N GLN A 9 2.24 -0.28 6.06
CA GLN A 9 2.95 -0.99 7.12
C GLN A 9 4.42 -1.19 6.73
N ASN A 10 5.29 -1.43 7.70
CA ASN A 10 6.72 -1.68 7.48
C ASN A 10 7.41 -0.65 6.54
N TYR A 11 7.10 0.64 6.70
CA TYR A 11 7.66 1.71 5.87
C TYR A 11 8.15 2.90 6.68
N ARG A 12 9.46 3.10 6.75
CA ARG A 12 10.14 4.18 7.47
C ARG A 12 9.69 4.27 8.92
N SER A 13 8.92 5.29 9.27
CA SER A 13 8.36 5.51 10.61
C SER A 13 7.01 4.81 10.83
N ILE A 14 6.44 4.19 9.80
CA ILE A 14 5.16 3.49 9.84
C ILE A 14 5.43 2.02 10.11
N GLU A 15 5.15 1.59 11.33
CA GLU A 15 5.09 0.16 11.64
C GLU A 15 3.77 -0.43 11.12
N HIS A 16 2.66 0.22 11.45
CA HIS A 16 1.33 -0.14 10.98
C HIS A 16 0.39 1.08 11.06
N SER A 17 -0.17 1.53 9.93
CA SER A 17 -1.09 2.68 9.90
C SER A 17 -2.51 2.33 10.35
N GLY A 18 -2.85 1.04 10.41
CA GLY A 18 -4.24 0.62 10.38
C GLY A 18 -4.87 0.81 9.01
N GLU A 19 -6.08 0.29 8.85
CA GLU A 19 -6.91 0.57 7.68
C GLU A 19 -7.55 1.95 7.82
N PHE A 20 -7.49 2.75 6.77
CA PHE A 20 -8.17 4.04 6.71
C PHE A 20 -8.93 4.18 5.40
N GLU A 21 -10.11 4.80 5.48
CA GLU A 21 -10.96 5.06 4.33
C GLU A 21 -10.43 6.25 3.53
N ILE A 22 -10.62 6.19 2.22
CA ILE A 22 -10.23 7.23 1.29
C ILE A 22 -11.49 7.70 0.56
N SER A 23 -11.80 8.98 0.77
CA SER A 23 -12.86 9.72 0.09
C SER A 23 -12.24 10.73 -0.88
N ASP A 24 -13.08 11.42 -1.66
CA ASP A 24 -12.63 12.42 -2.65
C ASP A 24 -11.81 13.55 -2.01
N LEU A 25 -12.13 13.88 -0.75
CA LEU A 25 -11.33 14.76 0.08
C LEU A 25 -10.95 14.01 1.36
N THR A 26 -9.66 13.70 1.51
CA THR A 26 -9.11 13.05 2.70
C THR A 26 -7.93 13.88 3.22
N CYS A 27 -7.99 14.30 4.49
CA CYS A 27 -6.98 15.15 5.10
C CYS A 27 -6.09 14.37 6.06
N LEU A 28 -4.77 14.49 5.91
CA LEU A 28 -3.79 13.92 6.84
C LEU A 28 -3.34 14.96 7.86
N VAL A 29 -3.77 14.80 9.11
CA VAL A 29 -3.47 15.71 10.21
C VAL A 29 -2.71 15.01 11.33
N GLY A 30 -1.86 15.76 12.03
CA GLY A 30 -1.06 15.24 13.14
C GLY A 30 0.15 16.11 13.41
N LYS A 31 0.86 15.83 14.51
CA LYS A 31 2.09 16.54 14.89
C LYS A 31 3.18 16.42 13.82
N ASN A 32 4.18 17.28 13.90
CA ASN A 32 5.42 17.09 13.13
C ASN A 32 5.99 15.71 13.45
N GLU A 33 6.59 15.06 12.44
CA GLU A 33 7.20 13.73 12.55
C GLU A 33 6.22 12.56 12.82
N ALA A 34 4.91 12.80 12.83
CA ALA A 34 3.91 11.74 12.99
C ALA A 34 3.82 10.73 11.82
N GLY A 35 4.66 10.88 10.77
CA GLY A 35 4.70 9.94 9.65
C GLY A 35 3.79 10.28 8.46
N LYS A 36 3.16 11.46 8.42
CA LYS A 36 2.27 11.90 7.31
C LYS A 36 2.97 11.81 5.94
N THR A 37 4.19 12.34 5.84
CA THR A 37 4.99 12.28 4.60
C THR A 37 5.40 10.85 4.25
N ALA A 38 5.69 10.02 5.26
CA ALA A 38 5.98 8.60 5.03
C ALA A 38 4.76 7.87 4.46
N LEU A 39 3.55 8.19 4.93
CA LEU A 39 2.32 7.58 4.44
C LEU A 39 2.05 7.94 2.98
N LEU A 40 2.22 9.22 2.62
CA LEU A 40 2.10 9.68 1.24
C LEU A 40 3.14 9.03 0.33
N ASN A 41 4.38 8.85 0.80
CA ASN A 41 5.41 8.17 0.01
C ASN A 41 5.11 6.66 -0.17
N ALA A 42 4.57 6.00 0.86
CA ALA A 42 4.11 4.61 0.73
C ALA A 42 3.00 4.48 -0.32
N LEU A 43 2.03 5.41 -0.32
CA LEU A 43 0.96 5.50 -1.32
C LEU A 43 1.50 5.76 -2.73
N ARG A 44 2.47 6.68 -2.86
CA ARG A 44 3.13 6.98 -4.14
C ARG A 44 3.74 5.74 -4.78
N GLY A 45 4.36 4.86 -3.99
CA GLY A 45 4.99 3.65 -4.51
C GLY A 45 4.04 2.55 -4.97
N PHE A 46 2.73 2.63 -4.67
CA PHE A 46 1.75 1.65 -5.15
C PHE A 46 1.57 1.71 -6.68
N ARG A 47 1.53 2.93 -7.23
CA ARG A 47 1.55 3.20 -8.67
C ARG A 47 2.31 4.50 -8.91
N PRO A 48 3.64 4.43 -9.00
CA PRO A 48 4.43 5.62 -9.19
C PRO A 48 4.24 6.17 -10.61
N SER A 49 4.06 7.48 -10.72
CA SER A 49 4.08 8.19 -12.01
C SER A 49 5.50 8.49 -12.49
N ASP A 50 6.48 8.36 -11.60
CA ASP A 50 7.89 8.73 -11.78
C ASP A 50 8.79 7.55 -11.39
N ASP A 51 10.11 7.73 -11.45
CA ASP A 51 11.13 6.73 -11.07
C ASP A 51 11.22 6.52 -9.54
N PHE A 52 10.12 6.08 -8.92
CA PHE A 52 10.06 5.77 -7.50
C PHE A 52 10.16 4.25 -7.29
N GLU A 53 11.17 3.83 -6.55
CA GLU A 53 11.36 2.44 -6.12
C GLU A 53 11.55 2.36 -4.59
N PHE A 54 11.04 1.28 -4.00
CA PHE A 54 11.23 1.01 -2.58
C PHE A 54 12.63 0.43 -2.32
N GLU A 55 13.40 1.09 -1.45
CA GLU A 55 14.76 0.66 -1.11
C GLU A 55 14.79 -0.01 0.27
N LYS A 56 15.03 -1.32 0.31
CA LYS A 56 14.96 -2.13 1.56
C LYS A 56 15.80 -1.58 2.71
N THR A 57 17.00 -1.07 2.43
CA THR A 57 17.95 -0.55 3.43
C THR A 57 17.51 0.78 4.03
N LYS A 58 16.72 1.58 3.30
CA LYS A 58 16.28 2.92 3.73
C LYS A 58 14.82 2.96 4.17
N ASP A 59 13.97 2.16 3.53
CA ASP A 59 12.54 2.22 3.69
C ASP A 59 11.98 1.19 4.67
N ASP A 60 12.72 0.14 5.05
CA ASP A 60 12.29 -0.73 6.16
C ASP A 60 12.58 -0.05 7.52
N PRO A 61 11.68 -0.11 8.51
CA PRO A 61 11.91 0.53 9.79
C PRO A 61 13.20 0.00 10.47
N ARG A 62 14.12 0.91 10.79
CA ARG A 62 15.48 0.59 11.28
C ARG A 62 15.52 -0.38 12.46
N ARG A 63 14.51 -0.37 13.34
CA ARG A 63 14.40 -1.27 14.49
C ARG A 63 14.34 -2.75 14.09
N PHE A 64 13.95 -3.03 12.86
CA PHE A 64 13.79 -4.37 12.36
C PHE A 64 14.77 -4.76 11.25
N LEU A 65 15.70 -3.87 10.88
CA LEU A 65 16.68 -4.12 9.82
C LEU A 65 17.51 -5.40 10.10
N ASN A 66 17.93 -5.60 11.35
CA ASN A 66 18.69 -6.79 11.77
C ASN A 66 17.86 -8.09 11.74
N ARG A 67 16.52 -8.00 11.86
CA ARG A 67 15.61 -9.14 11.77
C ARG A 67 14.83 -9.19 10.46
N TYR A 68 15.25 -8.41 9.47
CA TYR A 68 14.56 -8.34 8.17
C TYR A 68 14.48 -9.71 7.51
N TYR A 69 15.61 -10.42 7.42
CA TYR A 69 15.68 -11.76 6.82
C TYR A 69 14.89 -12.82 7.60
N GLU A 70 14.73 -12.66 8.91
CA GLU A 70 13.93 -13.56 9.75
C GLU A 70 12.42 -13.33 9.56
N ARG A 71 11.99 -12.06 9.49
CA ARG A 71 10.57 -11.68 9.28
C ARG A 71 10.11 -11.90 7.85
N HIS A 72 11.05 -11.85 6.89
CA HIS A 72 10.78 -11.92 5.45
C HIS A 72 11.45 -13.14 4.79
N ARG A 73 11.46 -14.28 5.51
CA ARG A 73 12.14 -15.52 5.10
C ARG A 73 11.70 -16.09 3.74
N SER A 74 10.49 -15.75 3.28
CA SER A 74 9.90 -16.26 2.03
C SER A 74 9.19 -15.21 1.16
N ARG A 75 9.08 -13.94 1.59
CA ARG A 75 8.32 -12.90 0.87
C ARG A 75 8.83 -11.50 1.19
N SER A 76 8.83 -10.60 0.20
CA SER A 76 9.12 -9.17 0.39
C SER A 76 8.19 -8.53 1.42
N SER A 77 8.67 -7.51 2.13
CA SER A 77 7.85 -6.72 3.05
C SER A 77 6.68 -6.07 2.30
N GLU A 78 5.45 -6.33 2.75
CA GLU A 78 4.27 -5.67 2.23
C GLU A 78 4.24 -4.25 2.81
N VAL A 79 4.45 -3.26 1.94
CA VAL A 79 4.47 -1.84 2.32
C VAL A 79 3.07 -1.24 2.31
N ILE A 80 2.26 -1.64 1.34
CA ILE A 80 0.92 -1.06 1.15
C ILE A 80 -0.10 -2.07 0.64
N THR A 81 -1.29 -2.01 1.22
CA THR A 81 -2.50 -2.73 0.79
C THR A 81 -3.55 -1.70 0.39
N THR A 82 -4.21 -1.89 -0.75
CA THR A 82 -5.28 -0.99 -1.24
C THR A 82 -6.53 -1.78 -1.62
N TRP A 83 -7.70 -1.18 -1.38
CA TRP A 83 -8.99 -1.74 -1.75
C TRP A 83 -9.71 -0.80 -2.70
N TRP A 84 -10.31 -1.36 -3.74
CA TRP A 84 -10.90 -0.61 -4.84
C TRP A 84 -12.36 -1.01 -5.06
N HIS A 85 -13.17 -0.02 -5.42
CA HIS A 85 -14.52 -0.23 -5.94
C HIS A 85 -14.49 -0.16 -7.47
N LEU A 86 -15.08 -1.17 -8.11
CA LEU A 86 -15.21 -1.24 -9.58
C LEU A 86 -16.50 -0.56 -10.01
N THR A 87 -16.39 0.41 -10.91
CA THR A 87 -17.53 1.15 -11.47
C THR A 87 -18.02 0.46 -12.74
N LYS A 88 -19.35 0.41 -12.97
CA LYS A 88 -19.99 -0.33 -14.08
C LYS A 88 -19.61 0.14 -15.49
N GLU A 89 -18.97 1.30 -15.63
CA GLU A 89 -18.62 1.93 -16.91
C GLU A 89 -17.25 1.52 -17.48
N GLU A 90 -16.52 0.63 -16.80
CA GLU A 90 -15.25 0.10 -17.31
C GLU A 90 -15.48 -1.25 -18.00
N PRO A 91 -15.19 -1.40 -19.31
CA PRO A 91 -15.04 -2.73 -19.89
C PRO A 91 -13.87 -3.46 -19.18
N PRO A 92 -13.90 -4.81 -19.05
CA PRO A 92 -12.89 -5.61 -18.34
C PRO A 92 -11.47 -5.54 -18.95
N ASN A 93 -11.30 -4.74 -20.00
CA ASN A 93 -10.11 -4.51 -20.77
C ASN A 93 -9.30 -3.40 -20.09
N CYS A 94 -8.87 -3.61 -18.84
CA CYS A 94 -7.77 -2.85 -18.29
C CYS A 94 -6.57 -3.00 -19.24
N GLY A 95 -6.24 -1.93 -19.96
CA GLY A 95 -5.01 -1.85 -20.74
C GLY A 95 -3.84 -2.28 -19.86
N ALA A 96 -3.19 -3.36 -20.27
CA ALA A 96 -2.10 -4.01 -19.56
C ALA A 96 -2.42 -4.36 -18.09
N CYS A 97 -3.13 -5.48 -17.93
CA CYS A 97 -2.86 -6.41 -16.86
C CYS A 97 -1.34 -6.75 -16.85
N GLN A 98 -0.50 -5.91 -16.23
CA GLN A 98 0.89 -6.23 -15.85
C GLN A 98 0.95 -7.13 -14.61
N TYR A 99 -0.17 -7.75 -14.23
CA TYR A 99 -0.32 -8.72 -13.12
C TYR A 99 0.34 -10.08 -13.43
N SER A 100 1.53 -10.10 -14.02
CA SER A 100 2.36 -11.30 -14.08
C SER A 100 3.17 -11.51 -12.79
N ARG A 101 3.23 -10.52 -11.88
CA ARG A 101 4.05 -10.56 -10.66
C ARG A 101 3.34 -10.23 -9.35
N LEU A 102 2.00 -10.20 -9.33
CA LEU A 102 1.27 -10.05 -8.07
C LEU A 102 0.63 -11.38 -7.65
N PRO A 103 0.81 -11.83 -6.40
CA PRO A 103 0.14 -13.01 -5.88
C PRO A 103 -1.38 -12.78 -5.91
N LYS A 104 -2.08 -13.73 -6.52
CA LYS A 104 -3.53 -13.73 -6.78
C LYS A 104 -4.34 -13.79 -5.48
N THR A 105 -4.47 -12.68 -4.77
CA THR A 105 -5.46 -12.54 -3.68
C THR A 105 -6.39 -11.37 -3.95
N CYS A 106 -6.90 -11.27 -5.17
CA CYS A 106 -8.13 -10.53 -5.45
C CYS A 106 -9.30 -11.50 -5.21
N GLY A 107 -9.69 -11.67 -3.95
CA GLY A 107 -10.91 -12.39 -3.59
C GLY A 107 -12.10 -11.41 -3.51
N PRO A 108 -13.31 -11.80 -3.95
CA PRO A 108 -14.49 -10.95 -3.80
C PRO A 108 -14.81 -10.70 -2.32
N LEU A 109 -15.22 -9.47 -2.00
CA LEU A 109 -15.83 -9.15 -0.71
C LEU A 109 -17.23 -9.75 -0.69
N GLU A 110 -17.37 -10.98 -0.19
CA GLU A 110 -18.69 -11.48 0.18
C GLU A 110 -19.16 -10.71 1.42
N GLY A 111 -20.10 -9.80 1.19
CA GLY A 111 -20.89 -9.19 2.25
C GLY A 111 -21.66 -10.28 2.98
N LYS A 112 -21.33 -10.47 4.26
CA LYS A 112 -22.20 -11.21 5.18
C LYS A 112 -23.31 -10.28 5.65
N SER A 113 -24.52 -10.58 5.19
CA SER A 113 -25.80 -10.24 5.81
C SER A 113 -25.87 -10.69 7.26
#